data_AF-F4FY00-F1
#
_entry.id   AF-F4FY00-F1
#
_cell.length_a   1.000
_cell.length_b   1.000
_cell.length_c   1.000
_cell.angle_alpha   90.00
_cell.angle_beta   90.00
_cell.angle_gamma   90.00
#
_symmetry.space_group_name_H-M   'P 1'
#
loop_
_entity.id
_entity.type
_entity.pdbx_description
1 polymer ?
#
loop_
_entity_poly.entity_id
_entity_poly.type
_entity_poly.pdbx_seq_one_letter_code
_entity_poly.pdbx_strand_id
1 'polypeptide(L)'
;MRDDSFQRRNQPRDSRNRISDGEPKPLPLGNKCNYLCPYFRCNKRALMIQTRYVKGNPQKVGFCRWVGDTCITGECQYAYCEKRALLPGNKCAFAINRDNGSEDVEKDLKHDEFYEDEKVKEIISKKFGKRDLDLI
;
A
#
# COMPACT_ATOMS: atom_id res chain seq x y z
N MET A 1 15.49 -10.51 -63.93
CA MET A 1 16.40 -11.03 -62.89
C MET A 1 17.06 -9.85 -62.19
N ARG A 2 16.53 -9.45 -61.03
CA ARG A 2 17.19 -8.58 -60.05
C ARG A 2 16.69 -9.02 -58.68
N ASP A 3 17.60 -9.63 -57.93
CA ASP A 3 17.44 -10.07 -56.55
C ASP A 3 17.37 -8.86 -55.63
N ASP A 4 16.35 -8.79 -54.78
CA ASP A 4 16.28 -7.82 -53.68
C ASP A 4 15.90 -8.54 -52.39
N SER A 5 16.96 -9.10 -51.79
CA SER A 5 16.95 -9.68 -50.45
C SER A 5 17.03 -8.55 -49.42
N PHE A 6 15.90 -8.08 -48.91
CA PHE A 6 15.88 -7.21 -47.74
C PHE A 6 15.31 -7.92 -46.51
N GLN A 7 16.24 -8.33 -45.66
CA GLN A 7 16.07 -8.97 -44.36
C GLN A 7 15.20 -8.10 -43.44
N ARG A 8 14.04 -8.62 -43.01
CA ARG A 8 13.26 -8.07 -41.90
C ARG A 8 14.04 -8.28 -40.60
N ARG A 9 14.73 -7.23 -40.12
CA ARG A 9 15.31 -7.21 -38.78
C ARG A 9 14.19 -7.18 -37.74
N ASN A 10 14.01 -8.29 -37.05
CA ASN A 10 13.34 -8.35 -35.75
C ASN A 10 14.10 -7.46 -34.77
N GLN A 11 13.55 -6.30 -34.43
CA GLN A 11 14.02 -5.53 -33.27
C GLN A 11 13.42 -6.14 -32.00
N PRO A 12 14.25 -6.48 -30.99
CA PRO A 12 13.76 -6.96 -29.71
C PRO A 12 12.96 -5.86 -29.01
N ARG A 13 11.82 -6.26 -28.45
CA ARG A 13 10.92 -5.45 -27.61
C ARG A 13 11.71 -4.64 -26.61
N ASP A 14 11.75 -3.34 -26.83
CA ASP A 14 12.16 -2.35 -25.84
C ASP A 14 11.38 -2.62 -24.56
N SER A 15 12.13 -2.97 -23.51
CA SER A 15 11.63 -3.29 -22.19
C SER A 15 11.13 -2.00 -21.56
N ARG A 16 9.92 -1.60 -21.95
CA ARG A 16 9.12 -0.61 -21.21
C ARG A 16 8.92 -1.17 -19.82
N ASN A 17 9.78 -0.69 -18.93
CA ASN A 17 9.66 -0.62 -17.49
C ASN A 17 8.20 -0.88 -17.08
N ARG A 18 7.93 -2.09 -16.58
CA ARG A 18 6.62 -2.44 -16.00
C ARG A 18 6.48 -1.60 -14.74
N ILE A 19 5.96 -0.38 -14.90
CA ILE A 19 5.41 0.39 -13.79
C ILE A 19 4.39 -0.56 -13.16
N SER A 20 4.62 -0.97 -11.91
CA SER A 20 3.75 -1.90 -11.19
C SER A 20 2.30 -1.41 -11.26
N ASP A 21 1.49 -2.08 -12.08
CA ASP A 21 0.10 -1.71 -12.43
C ASP A 21 -0.90 -1.73 -11.25
N GLY A 22 -0.42 -1.92 -10.01
CA GLY A 22 -1.28 -2.19 -8.85
C GLY A 22 -1.41 -1.05 -7.84
N GLU A 23 -0.46 -0.10 -7.79
CA GLU A 23 -0.42 0.86 -6.67
C GLU A 23 -0.91 2.27 -7.04
N PRO A 24 -2.00 2.74 -6.41
CA PRO A 24 -2.55 4.07 -6.60
C PRO A 24 -1.59 5.13 -6.03
N LYS A 25 -0.79 5.76 -6.89
CA LYS A 25 -0.11 7.02 -6.55
C LYS A 25 -1.12 8.16 -6.58
N PRO A 26 -1.19 9.05 -5.57
CA PRO A 26 -0.29 9.26 -4.45
C PRO A 26 -0.70 8.53 -3.16
N LEU A 27 0.27 7.86 -2.56
CA LEU A 27 0.15 7.16 -1.30
C LEU A 27 -0.08 8.14 -0.13
N PRO A 28 -0.68 7.69 0.99
CA PRO A 28 -0.74 8.46 2.24
C PRO A 28 0.65 9.02 2.62
N LEU A 29 0.66 10.22 3.21
CA LEU A 29 1.91 10.87 3.64
C LEU A 29 2.21 10.36 5.06
N GLY A 30 3.02 9.30 5.15
CA GLY A 30 3.16 8.51 6.37
C GLY A 30 1.81 7.93 6.78
N ASN A 31 1.47 8.05 8.06
CA ASN A 31 0.20 7.53 8.60
C ASN A 31 -1.04 8.38 8.32
N LYS A 32 -0.93 9.49 7.58
CA LYS A 32 -2.04 10.41 7.31
C LYS A 32 -2.60 10.31 5.90
N CYS A 33 -3.90 10.52 5.76
CA CYS A 33 -4.51 10.69 4.45
C CYS A 33 -4.01 11.98 3.78
N ASN A 34 -4.02 11.99 2.44
CA ASN A 34 -3.65 13.13 1.61
C ASN A 34 -4.76 13.37 0.57
N TYR A 35 -5.01 14.62 0.19
CA TYR A 35 -6.07 14.98 -0.77
C TYR A 35 -5.78 14.54 -2.21
N LEU A 36 -4.55 14.13 -2.52
CA LEU A 36 -4.23 13.58 -3.83
C LEU A 36 -4.49 12.08 -3.90
N CYS A 37 -4.69 11.41 -2.76
CA CYS A 37 -4.88 9.97 -2.67
C CYS A 37 -5.99 9.52 -3.61
N PRO A 38 -5.77 8.48 -4.44
CA PRO A 38 -6.76 8.08 -5.43
C PRO A 38 -8.08 7.59 -4.85
N TYR A 39 -8.12 7.26 -3.56
CA TYR A 39 -9.35 6.86 -2.84
C TYR A 39 -9.93 7.96 -1.95
N PHE A 40 -9.26 9.11 -1.82
CA PHE A 40 -9.76 10.20 -1.00
C PHE A 40 -10.86 10.96 -1.76
N ARG A 41 -12.00 11.17 -1.10
CA ARG A 41 -13.19 11.80 -1.67
C ARG A 41 -13.80 12.78 -0.65
N CYS A 42 -14.55 13.74 -1.17
CA CYS A 42 -15.40 14.62 -0.38
C CYS A 42 -16.85 14.51 -0.86
N ASN A 43 -17.79 14.70 0.06
CA ASN A 43 -19.21 14.80 -0.27
C ASN A 43 -19.47 15.90 -1.31
N LYS A 44 -20.54 15.73 -2.10
CA LYS A 44 -20.93 16.65 -3.18
C LYS A 44 -19.81 16.93 -4.20
N ARG A 45 -18.83 16.02 -4.31
CA ARG A 45 -17.63 16.19 -5.15
C ARG A 45 -16.93 17.54 -4.87
N ALA A 46 -16.88 17.96 -3.60
CA ALA A 46 -16.37 19.28 -3.22
C ALA A 46 -14.87 19.44 -3.49
N LEU A 47 -14.08 18.37 -3.47
CA LEU A 47 -12.65 18.41 -3.71
C LEU A 47 -12.33 18.68 -5.19
N MET A 48 -11.47 19.67 -5.44
CA MET A 48 -10.88 20.01 -6.73
C MET A 48 -9.38 20.15 -6.56
N ILE A 49 -8.60 19.56 -7.46
CA ILE A 49 -7.14 19.73 -7.46
C ILE A 49 -6.80 20.91 -8.38
N GLN A 50 -6.15 21.92 -7.83
CA GLN A 50 -5.67 23.08 -8.57
C GLN A 50 -4.14 23.08 -8.61
N THR A 51 -3.56 23.63 -9.67
CA THR A 51 -2.14 23.92 -9.73
C THR A 51 -1.91 25.37 -9.30
N ARG A 52 -1.15 25.59 -8.23
CA ARG A 52 -0.73 26.91 -7.77
C ARG A 52 0.79 27.03 -7.90
N TYR A 53 1.27 28.22 -8.24
CA TYR A 53 2.70 28.48 -8.33
C TYR A 53 3.17 29.10 -7.03
N VAL A 54 4.02 28.39 -6.30
CA VAL A 54 4.66 28.89 -5.07
C VAL A 54 6.13 29.11 -5.41
N LYS A 55 6.57 30.38 -5.38
CA LYS A 55 7.95 30.76 -5.74
C LYS A 55 8.38 30.23 -7.12
N GLY A 56 7.48 30.28 -8.11
CA GLY A 56 7.72 29.80 -9.47
C GLY A 56 7.57 28.28 -9.66
N ASN A 57 7.41 27.50 -8.59
CA ASN A 57 7.25 26.04 -8.71
C ASN A 57 5.75 25.65 -8.73
N PRO A 58 5.30 24.86 -9.72
CA PRO A 58 3.92 24.37 -9.76
C PRO A 58 3.70 23.33 -8.65
N GLN A 59 2.72 23.58 -7.80
CA GLN A 59 2.30 22.69 -6.72
C GLN A 59 0.82 22.33 -6.86
N LYS A 60 0.50 21.04 -6.70
CA LYS A 60 -0.89 20.56 -6.66
C LYS A 60 -1.47 20.78 -5.26
N VAL A 61 -2.48 21.64 -5.18
CA VAL A 61 -3.20 21.93 -3.94
C VAL A 61 -4.64 21.46 -4.05
N GLY A 62 -5.16 20.87 -2.97
CA GLY A 62 -6.57 20.55 -2.84
C GLY A 62 -7.36 21.81 -2.50
N PHE A 63 -8.46 22.04 -3.20
CA PHE A 63 -9.38 23.16 -2.97
C PHE A 63 -10.81 22.63 -2.79
N CYS A 64 -11.53 23.13 -1.79
CA CYS A 64 -12.92 22.79 -1.52
C CYS A 64 -13.83 23.78 -2.25
N ARG A 65 -14.50 23.33 -3.30
CA ARG A 65 -15.45 24.17 -4.07
C ARG A 65 -16.69 24.56 -3.30
N TRP A 66 -17.04 23.81 -2.25
CA TRP A 66 -18.24 24.09 -1.48
C TRP A 66 -17.99 25.19 -0.44
N VAL A 67 -16.85 25.17 0.24
CA VAL A 67 -16.46 26.17 1.23
C VAL A 67 -15.76 27.37 0.58
N GLY A 68 -15.04 27.14 -0.53
CA GLY A 68 -14.23 28.16 -1.19
C GLY A 68 -12.83 28.32 -0.61
N ASP A 69 -12.30 27.30 0.08
CA ASP A 69 -11.01 27.35 0.77
C ASP A 69 -10.14 26.11 0.51
N THR A 70 -8.89 26.14 0.97
CA THR A 70 -7.90 25.07 0.89
C THR A 70 -8.40 23.80 1.60
N CYS A 71 -8.15 22.65 1.00
CA CYS A 71 -8.57 21.37 1.54
C CYS A 71 -7.73 20.98 2.78
N ILE A 72 -8.41 20.82 3.91
CA ILE A 72 -7.84 20.31 5.17
C ILE A 72 -7.75 18.77 5.24
N THR A 73 -7.94 18.09 4.10
CA THR A 73 -7.86 16.63 3.98
C THR A 73 -8.80 15.89 4.94
N GLY A 74 -8.35 14.85 5.64
CA GLY A 74 -9.18 13.96 6.45
C GLY A 74 -9.57 14.52 7.81
N GLU A 75 -9.23 15.77 8.12
CA GLU A 75 -9.81 16.51 9.25
C GLU A 75 -11.20 17.05 8.91
N CYS A 76 -11.56 17.10 7.63
CA CYS A 76 -12.88 17.55 7.19
C CYS A 76 -13.94 16.48 7.50
N GLN A 77 -15.01 16.89 8.19
CA GLN A 77 -16.19 16.04 8.49
C GLN A 77 -16.87 15.45 7.23
N TYR A 78 -16.69 16.08 6.07
CA TYR A 78 -17.27 15.67 4.80
C TYR A 78 -16.31 14.85 3.93
N ALA A 79 -15.09 14.59 4.41
CA ALA A 79 -14.12 13.75 3.74
C ALA A 79 -14.36 12.28 4.10
N TYR A 80 -14.13 11.40 3.13
CA TYR A 80 -14.17 9.96 3.33
C TYR A 80 -13.19 9.27 2.39
N CYS A 81 -12.78 8.07 2.78
CA CYS A 81 -12.06 7.17 1.90
C CYS A 81 -13.05 6.24 1.21
N GLU A 82 -12.97 6.14 -0.11
CA GLU A 82 -13.76 5.21 -0.93
C GLU A 82 -13.56 3.76 -0.47
N LYS A 83 -12.35 3.43 0.00
CA LYS A 83 -11.99 2.13 0.57
C LYS A 83 -12.19 2.03 2.09
N ARG A 84 -12.88 2.99 2.71
CA ARG A 84 -13.18 3.02 4.16
C ARG A 84 -11.95 2.96 5.09
N ALA A 85 -10.81 3.46 4.62
CA ALA A 85 -9.55 3.47 5.39
C ALA A 85 -9.26 4.80 6.12
N LEU A 86 -10.16 5.79 6.06
CA LEU A 86 -9.98 7.06 6.77
C LEU A 86 -10.47 6.91 8.22
N LEU A 87 -9.54 7.01 9.16
CA LEU A 87 -9.80 6.97 10.61
C LEU A 87 -9.88 8.41 11.17
N PRO A 88 -10.50 8.59 12.35
CA PRO A 88 -10.52 9.87 13.05
C PRO A 88 -9.12 10.46 13.22
N GLY A 89 -9.01 11.79 13.09
CA GLY A 89 -7.73 12.49 13.16
C GLY A 89 -6.88 12.37 11.88
N ASN A 90 -7.52 12.22 10.71
CA ASN A 90 -6.86 12.16 9.40
C ASN A 90 -5.89 10.98 9.22
N LYS A 91 -6.10 9.87 9.96
CA LYS A 91 -5.24 8.69 9.89
C LYS A 91 -5.68 7.73 8.79
N CYS A 92 -4.75 7.04 8.14
CA CYS A 92 -5.03 6.07 7.09
C CYS A 92 -4.76 4.64 7.58
N ALA A 93 -5.79 3.80 7.67
CA ALA A 93 -5.66 2.40 8.10
C ALA A 93 -4.70 1.60 7.20
N PHE A 94 -4.69 1.88 5.89
CA PHE A 94 -3.74 1.23 4.97
C PHE A 94 -2.29 1.65 5.18
N ALA A 95 -2.05 2.88 5.63
CA ALA A 95 -0.69 3.32 5.96
C ALA A 95 -0.23 2.63 7.23
N ILE A 96 -1.06 2.67 8.28
CA ILE A 96 -0.75 2.08 9.58
C ILE A 96 -0.47 0.58 9.45
N ASN A 97 -1.29 -0.16 8.71
CA ASN A 97 -1.09 -1.58 8.53
C ASN A 97 0.13 -1.92 7.66
N ARG A 98 0.56 -1.02 6.77
CA ARG A 98 1.81 -1.19 6.02
C ARG A 98 3.02 -0.96 6.92
N ASP A 99 2.95 0.03 7.80
CA ASP A 99 4.02 0.34 8.75
C ASP A 99 4.15 -0.76 9.82
N ASN A 100 3.04 -1.35 10.29
CA ASN A 100 3.04 -2.42 11.30
C ASN A 100 3.21 -3.83 10.70
N GLY A 101 3.01 -3.99 9.40
CA GLY A 101 2.88 -5.30 8.74
C GLY A 101 4.18 -6.04 8.50
N SER A 102 5.35 -5.48 8.83
CA SER A 102 6.64 -6.15 8.60
C SER A 102 7.22 -6.83 9.83
N GLU A 103 6.88 -6.43 11.07
CA GLU A 103 7.55 -6.95 12.26
C GLU A 103 6.62 -7.70 13.22
N ASP A 104 5.39 -7.22 13.44
CA ASP A 104 4.51 -7.82 14.45
C ASP A 104 3.82 -9.10 13.98
N VAL A 105 3.38 -9.14 12.71
CA VAL A 105 2.70 -10.33 12.15
C VAL A 105 3.66 -11.51 12.02
N GLU A 106 4.91 -11.29 11.60
CA GLU A 106 5.93 -12.33 11.55
C GLU A 106 6.29 -12.86 12.94
N LYS A 107 6.25 -11.99 13.95
CA LYS A 107 6.60 -12.35 15.33
C LYS A 107 5.50 -13.16 16.01
N ASP A 108 4.24 -12.81 15.78
CA ASP A 108 3.09 -13.56 16.30
C ASP A 108 2.99 -14.95 15.65
N LEU A 109 3.22 -15.06 14.33
CA LEU A 109 3.27 -16.35 13.63
C LEU A 109 4.38 -17.27 14.17
N LYS A 110 5.57 -16.72 14.42
CA LYS A 110 6.68 -17.48 15.03
C LYS A 110 6.38 -17.90 16.46
N HIS A 111 5.61 -17.11 17.21
CA HIS A 111 5.25 -17.43 18.59
C HIS A 111 4.30 -18.63 18.62
N ASP A 112 3.26 -18.64 17.78
CA ASP A 112 2.30 -19.74 17.69
C ASP A 112 2.97 -21.04 17.22
N GLU A 113 3.86 -20.99 16.22
CA GLU A 113 4.64 -22.16 15.77
C GLU A 113 5.50 -22.75 16.90
N PHE A 114 6.15 -21.90 17.70
CA PHE A 114 7.01 -22.34 18.80
C PHE A 114 6.21 -23.01 19.95
N TYR A 115 5.04 -22.47 20.28
CA TYR A 115 4.15 -23.03 21.31
C TYR A 115 3.56 -24.39 20.90
N GLU A 116 3.16 -24.53 19.63
CA GLU A 116 2.65 -25.79 19.12
C GLU A 116 3.74 -26.87 19.09
N ASP A 117 4.97 -26.52 18.71
CA ASP A 117 6.11 -27.45 18.73
C ASP A 117 6.46 -27.95 20.14
N GLU A 118 6.45 -27.08 21.15
CA GLU A 118 6.69 -27.47 22.54
C GLU A 118 5.61 -28.43 23.05
N LYS A 119 4.34 -28.15 22.72
CA LYS A 119 3.20 -28.97 23.13
C LYS A 119 3.21 -30.33 22.44
N VAL A 120 3.56 -30.37 21.15
CA VAL A 120 3.74 -31.61 20.38
C VAL A 120 4.87 -32.44 20.97
N LYS A 121 6.03 -31.82 21.27
CA LYS A 121 7.15 -32.50 21.94
C LYS A 121 6.76 -33.06 23.30
N GLU A 122 5.98 -32.32 24.09
CA GLU A 122 5.50 -32.76 25.40
C GLU A 122 4.56 -33.98 25.28
N ILE A 123 3.63 -33.94 24.33
CA ILE A 123 2.69 -35.04 24.06
C ILE A 123 3.45 -36.29 23.59
N ILE A 124 4.39 -36.15 22.66
CA ILE A 124 5.21 -37.25 22.16
C ILE A 124 6.05 -37.84 23.29
N SER A 125 6.68 -36.98 24.11
CA SER A 125 7.52 -37.39 25.25
C SER A 125 6.72 -38.16 26.31
N LYS A 126 5.51 -37.70 26.63
CA LYS A 126 4.60 -38.37 27.59
C LYS A 126 4.07 -39.69 27.06
N LYS A 127 3.84 -39.80 25.75
CA LYS A 127 3.20 -40.98 25.13
C LYS A 127 4.17 -42.09 24.77
N PHE A 128 5.40 -41.75 24.38
CA PHE A 128 6.38 -42.73 23.91
C PHE A 128 7.53 -42.99 24.89
N GLY A 129 7.75 -42.11 25.87
CA GLY A 129 8.73 -42.26 26.94
C GLY A 129 10.17 -42.38 26.41
N LYS A 130 10.96 -41.30 26.50
CA LYS A 130 12.41 -41.21 26.20
C LYS A 130 12.99 -42.41 25.44
N ARG A 131 12.63 -42.55 24.16
CA ARG A 131 13.41 -43.32 23.20
C ARG A 131 13.90 -42.33 22.18
N ASP A 132 15.22 -42.23 22.06
CA ASP A 132 15.93 -41.29 21.21
C ASP A 132 15.25 -41.16 19.84
N LEU A 133 14.78 -39.94 19.55
CA LEU A 133 14.37 -39.53 18.22
C LEU A 133 15.56 -38.79 17.60
N ASP A 134 16.53 -39.55 17.13
CA ASP A 134 17.52 -39.04 16.17
C ASP A 134 16.80 -38.81 14.84
N LEU A 135 16.49 -37.55 14.55
CA LEU A 135 15.96 -37.10 13.27
C LEU A 135 17.14 -36.79 12.33
N ILE A 136 17.27 -37.56 11.24
CA ILE A 136 18.10 -37.29 10.04
C ILE A 136 17.46 -36.18 9.22
#